data_AF-A0A9N9Y0Y0-F1
#
_entry.id   AF-A0A9N9Y0Y0-F1
#
_cell.length_a   1.000
_cell.length_b   1.000
_cell.length_c   1.000
_cell.angle_alpha   90.00
_cell.angle_beta   90.00
_cell.angle_gamma   90.00
#
_symmetry.space_group_name_H-M   'P 1'
#
loop_
_entity.id
_entity.type
_entity.pdbx_description
1 polymer ?
#
loop_
_entity_poly.entity_id
_entity_poly.type
_entity_poly.pdbx_seq_one_letter_code
_entity_poly.pdbx_strand_id
1 'polypeptide(L)'
;MGEVRKERGAKVEKDRLLPCLIISTSTNSGDSYSTTGFNISSTKPDQENPFGNPAFPGVTTSGGYNWLGWLVSDYNKKNTNTFVYNFAYPGATVDRSVIPPSSDSILTLTDQIGSFTKSLAKKPDYAPWESNNTLAGIWIGINDVDISYQRQNASEYINESVDVYFEQLEVLYDAGIRNFFLLQVPPLDKTPKIIAKSEKPTKKISEYNKRISEKLKSFNSAHKDARTALIDTSAPFNSAINNPKKYNATDATCQNTDGKSCLWYNDFHPSVAIHKLVAYDVSVALGKGNLW
;
A
#
# COMPACT_ATOMS: atom_id res chain seq x y z
N MET A 1 13.61 -27.15 65.06
CA MET A 1 12.55 -26.79 64.10
C MET A 1 13.00 -25.54 63.37
N GLY A 2 12.85 -25.46 62.04
CA GLY A 2 13.24 -24.29 61.26
C GLY A 2 12.48 -24.30 59.94
N GLU A 3 11.66 -23.27 59.72
CA GLU A 3 10.79 -23.19 58.55
C GLU A 3 11.50 -22.52 57.38
N VAL A 4 11.64 -23.24 56.26
CA VAL A 4 12.16 -22.68 55.02
C VAL A 4 11.01 -22.02 54.26
N ARG A 5 10.99 -20.69 54.24
CA ARG A 5 10.10 -19.92 53.34
C ARG A 5 10.40 -20.30 51.89
N LYS A 6 9.43 -20.91 51.20
CA LYS A 6 9.43 -20.98 49.73
C LYS A 6 8.88 -19.67 49.18
N GLU A 7 9.74 -18.89 48.54
CA GLU A 7 9.31 -17.70 47.81
C GLU A 7 8.59 -18.05 46.50
N ARG A 8 7.94 -17.04 45.91
CA ARG A 8 6.96 -17.23 44.84
C ARG A 8 7.63 -17.52 43.51
N GLY A 9 7.53 -18.77 43.05
CA GLY A 9 7.58 -19.11 41.63
C GLY A 9 6.32 -18.58 40.92
N ALA A 10 6.20 -17.26 40.80
CA ALA A 10 5.20 -16.67 39.92
C ALA A 10 5.49 -17.17 38.49
N LYS A 11 4.53 -17.83 37.85
CA LYS A 11 4.61 -18.02 36.40
C LYS A 11 4.65 -16.62 35.80
N VAL A 12 5.80 -16.26 35.23
CA VAL A 12 5.83 -15.28 34.17
C VAL A 12 5.07 -15.94 33.03
N GLU A 13 3.76 -15.68 33.01
CA GLU A 13 3.00 -15.68 31.78
C GLU A 13 3.74 -14.69 30.90
N LYS A 14 4.59 -15.23 30.00
CA LYS A 14 5.13 -14.42 28.93
C LYS A 14 3.91 -13.92 28.20
N ASP A 15 3.70 -12.61 28.24
CA ASP A 15 2.90 -11.94 27.24
C ASP A 15 3.43 -12.40 25.89
N ARG A 16 2.73 -13.35 25.28
CA ARG A 16 2.71 -13.48 23.84
C ARG A 16 1.99 -12.23 23.37
N LEU A 17 2.74 -11.14 23.34
CA LEU A 17 2.55 -10.07 22.38
C LEU A 17 2.47 -10.79 21.03
N LEU A 18 1.24 -11.10 20.63
CA LEU A 18 0.95 -11.69 19.34
C LEU A 18 1.66 -10.79 18.32
N PRO A 19 2.35 -11.35 17.31
CA PRO A 19 3.04 -10.52 16.34
C PRO A 19 2.04 -9.49 15.83
N CYS A 20 2.42 -8.21 15.76
CA CYS A 20 1.59 -7.23 15.09
C CYS A 20 1.67 -7.60 13.61
N LEU A 21 0.80 -8.51 13.15
CA LEU A 21 0.89 -9.04 11.80
C LEU A 21 0.46 -7.92 10.87
N ILE A 22 1.44 -7.16 10.41
CA ILE A 22 1.27 -6.03 9.50
C ILE A 22 1.16 -6.58 8.05
N ILE A 23 0.21 -7.46 7.76
CA ILE A 23 -1.10 -6.94 7.34
C ILE A 23 -1.54 -5.71 8.19
N SER A 24 -1.22 -4.42 7.97
CA SER A 24 -1.17 -3.62 6.74
C SER A 24 -1.08 -4.50 5.54
N THR A 25 -2.23 -4.99 5.06
CA THR A 25 -2.25 -5.72 3.80
C THR A 25 -1.41 -4.86 2.86
N SER A 26 -0.27 -5.31 2.39
CA SER A 26 0.41 -6.55 2.75
C SER A 26 -0.27 -7.90 2.45
N THR A 27 -1.19 -8.21 1.52
CA THR A 27 -1.75 -7.62 0.27
C THR A 27 -1.63 -6.12 0.12
N ASN A 28 -0.49 -5.59 -0.37
CA ASN A 28 -0.58 -4.25 -0.92
C ASN A 28 -1.27 -4.58 -2.22
N SER A 29 -2.58 -4.50 -2.25
CA SER A 29 -3.25 -4.69 -3.50
C SER A 29 -3.14 -3.33 -4.21
N GLY A 30 -2.52 -3.36 -5.38
CA GLY A 30 -1.72 -2.25 -5.83
C GLY A 30 -0.85 -2.56 -7.03
N ASP A 31 -0.29 -1.49 -7.57
CA ASP A 31 0.50 -1.48 -8.78
C ASP A 31 2.02 -1.47 -8.52
N SER A 32 2.80 -1.08 -9.52
CA SER A 32 4.26 -0.95 -9.46
C SER A 32 4.77 -0.05 -8.33
N TYR A 33 4.00 0.97 -7.91
CA TYR A 33 4.38 1.88 -6.83
C TYR A 33 4.46 1.16 -5.47
N SER A 34 3.80 0.01 -5.33
CA SER A 34 3.76 -0.79 -4.09
C SER A 34 4.48 -2.14 -4.21
N THR A 35 4.87 -2.58 -5.41
CA THR A 35 5.46 -3.91 -5.62
C THR A 35 6.84 -4.08 -4.98
N THR A 36 7.11 -5.30 -4.52
CA THR A 36 8.46 -5.80 -4.16
C THR A 36 8.75 -7.16 -4.81
N GLY A 37 7.88 -7.66 -5.69
CA GLY A 37 8.02 -8.98 -6.34
C GLY A 37 7.79 -10.20 -5.43
N PHE A 38 7.00 -10.07 -4.37
CA PHE A 38 6.74 -11.15 -3.41
C PHE A 38 5.85 -12.27 -3.99
N ASN A 39 6.17 -13.51 -3.64
CA ASN A 39 5.41 -14.72 -3.98
C ASN A 39 5.00 -15.49 -2.71
N ILE A 40 3.70 -15.67 -2.50
CA ILE A 40 3.14 -16.40 -1.36
C ILE A 40 3.57 -17.87 -1.28
N SER A 41 3.92 -18.51 -2.40
CA SER A 41 4.42 -19.89 -2.43
C SER A 41 5.88 -20.01 -1.97
N SER A 42 6.61 -18.90 -1.85
CA SER A 42 8.02 -18.84 -1.48
C SER A 42 8.21 -18.53 0.03
N THR A 43 9.42 -18.15 0.45
CA THR A 43 9.77 -17.84 1.85
C THR A 43 8.82 -16.81 2.47
N LYS A 44 8.29 -17.13 3.66
CA LYS A 44 7.33 -16.28 4.37
C LYS A 44 8.06 -15.15 5.12
N PRO A 45 7.41 -13.99 5.35
CA PRO A 45 7.90 -12.95 6.25
C PRO A 45 8.38 -13.46 7.61
N ASP A 46 9.53 -12.95 8.05
CA ASP A 46 10.13 -13.20 9.36
C ASP A 46 10.88 -11.96 9.88
N GLN A 47 11.67 -12.11 10.95
CA GLN A 47 12.40 -10.99 11.57
C GLN A 47 13.68 -10.58 10.82
N GLU A 48 14.23 -11.43 9.95
CA GLU A 48 15.39 -11.10 9.11
C GLU A 48 14.95 -10.46 7.78
N ASN A 49 13.87 -10.97 7.20
CA ASN A 49 13.19 -10.37 6.06
C ASN A 49 11.70 -10.15 6.37
N PRO A 50 11.30 -8.95 6.83
CA PRO A 50 9.90 -8.58 7.03
C PRO A 50 9.00 -8.73 5.80
N PHE A 51 9.57 -8.83 4.59
CA PHE A 51 8.85 -9.02 3.32
C PHE A 51 8.89 -10.48 2.82
N GLY A 52 9.62 -11.37 3.50
CA GLY A 52 9.74 -12.81 3.22
C GLY A 52 10.55 -13.15 1.97
N ASN A 53 10.09 -12.71 0.80
CA ASN A 53 10.78 -12.85 -0.47
C ASN A 53 10.42 -11.72 -1.45
N PRO A 54 11.31 -11.31 -2.37
CA PRO A 54 12.74 -11.66 -2.45
C PRO A 54 13.52 -11.08 -1.25
N ALA A 55 14.85 -11.16 -1.26
CA ALA A 55 15.69 -10.46 -0.29
C ALA A 55 15.37 -8.95 -0.29
N PHE A 56 15.17 -8.36 0.88
CA PHE A 56 14.78 -6.96 1.05
C PHE A 56 15.77 -5.99 0.36
N PRO A 57 15.32 -4.98 -0.41
CA PRO A 57 13.94 -4.47 -0.54
C PRO A 57 13.05 -5.17 -1.57
N GLY A 58 13.51 -6.28 -2.17
CA GLY A 58 12.83 -6.93 -3.28
C GLY A 58 12.96 -6.17 -4.61
N VAL A 59 12.10 -6.50 -5.57
CA VAL A 59 12.06 -5.88 -6.90
C VAL A 59 11.08 -4.71 -6.88
N THR A 60 11.59 -3.47 -6.93
CA THR A 60 10.78 -2.23 -6.91
C THR A 60 10.99 -1.40 -8.17
N THR A 61 10.07 -0.47 -8.46
CA THR A 61 10.21 0.50 -9.56
C THR A 61 10.73 1.86 -9.11
N SER A 62 11.48 1.94 -8.01
CA SER A 62 11.98 3.19 -7.42
C SER A 62 13.50 3.33 -7.38
N GLY A 63 14.24 2.31 -7.82
CA GLY A 63 15.71 2.23 -7.69
C GLY A 63 16.20 1.96 -6.26
N GLY A 64 15.31 1.55 -5.36
CA GLY A 64 15.64 1.23 -3.97
C GLY A 64 14.39 0.89 -3.17
N TYR A 65 14.21 1.53 -2.01
CA TYR A 65 13.01 1.31 -1.21
C TYR A 65 11.82 2.01 -1.88
N ASN A 66 10.69 1.29 -2.00
CA ASN A 66 9.39 1.90 -2.24
C ASN A 66 8.84 2.47 -0.91
N TRP A 67 7.60 2.95 -0.88
CA TRP A 67 7.01 3.55 0.32
C TRP A 67 6.87 2.55 1.47
N LEU A 68 6.59 1.27 1.19
CA LEU A 68 6.51 0.21 2.20
C LEU A 68 7.86 -0.12 2.80
N GLY A 69 8.90 -0.17 1.96
CA GLY A 69 10.29 -0.35 2.40
C GLY A 69 10.64 0.69 3.46
N TRP A 70 10.44 1.98 3.16
CA TRP A 70 10.65 3.07 4.11
C TRP A 70 9.72 3.03 5.34
N LEU A 71 8.44 2.67 5.14
CA LEU A 71 7.46 2.60 6.22
C LEU A 71 7.90 1.58 7.28
N VAL A 72 8.36 0.40 6.86
CA VAL A 72 8.86 -0.67 7.76
C VAL A 72 10.26 -0.34 8.29
N SER A 73 11.22 0.04 7.43
CA SER A 73 12.64 0.18 7.80
C SER A 73 12.96 1.41 8.66
N ASP A 74 12.26 2.52 8.45
CA ASP A 74 12.61 3.82 9.04
C ASP A 74 11.54 4.30 10.02
N TYR A 75 10.27 4.27 9.59
CA TYR A 75 9.18 4.91 10.33
C TYR A 75 8.56 3.99 11.39
N ASN A 76 8.48 2.69 11.13
CA ASN A 76 7.99 1.66 12.06
C ASN A 76 9.12 0.84 12.72
N LYS A 77 10.39 1.26 12.59
CA LYS A 77 11.59 0.51 13.00
C LYS A 77 11.70 0.06 14.47
N LYS A 78 10.75 0.46 15.33
CA LYS A 78 10.63 0.01 16.73
C LYS A 78 9.79 -1.26 16.87
N ASN A 79 8.96 -1.60 15.89
CA ASN A 79 8.08 -2.77 15.88
C ASN A 79 8.69 -3.88 15.01
N THR A 80 9.60 -4.67 15.58
CA THR A 80 10.32 -5.76 14.89
C THR A 80 9.46 -6.99 14.59
N ASN A 81 8.15 -6.96 14.90
CA ASN A 81 7.21 -8.06 14.67
C ASN A 81 6.23 -7.76 13.52
N THR A 82 6.59 -6.79 12.68
CA THR A 82 5.86 -6.32 11.49
C THR A 82 6.20 -7.20 10.28
N PHE A 83 5.21 -7.87 9.68
CA PHE A 83 5.41 -8.90 8.64
C PHE A 83 4.46 -8.73 7.44
N VAL A 84 5.02 -8.67 6.23
CA VAL A 84 4.42 -8.09 5.01
C VAL A 84 4.31 -9.11 3.85
N TYR A 85 3.08 -9.48 3.45
CA TYR A 85 2.80 -10.43 2.35
C TYR A 85 2.43 -9.71 1.03
N ASN A 86 3.40 -9.11 0.35
CA ASN A 86 3.15 -8.10 -0.69
C ASN A 86 2.60 -8.59 -2.06
N PHE A 87 1.27 -8.64 -2.21
CA PHE A 87 0.63 -8.99 -3.50
C PHE A 87 0.65 -7.92 -4.62
N ALA A 88 1.29 -6.76 -4.46
CA ALA A 88 1.23 -5.68 -5.47
C ALA A 88 1.93 -6.07 -6.77
N TYR A 89 1.24 -5.89 -7.90
CA TYR A 89 1.68 -6.36 -9.22
C TYR A 89 1.89 -5.19 -10.20
N PRO A 90 3.03 -5.09 -10.92
CA PRO A 90 3.28 -4.01 -11.88
C PRO A 90 2.17 -3.85 -12.92
N GLY A 91 1.68 -2.62 -13.12
CA GLY A 91 0.64 -2.30 -14.10
C GLY A 91 -0.79 -2.74 -13.73
N ALA A 92 -1.01 -3.22 -12.51
CA ALA A 92 -2.34 -3.63 -12.04
C ALA A 92 -3.38 -2.51 -12.13
N THR A 93 -4.54 -2.83 -12.70
CA THR A 93 -5.79 -2.08 -12.56
C THR A 93 -6.63 -2.66 -11.42
N VAL A 94 -7.77 -2.06 -11.08
CA VAL A 94 -8.72 -2.63 -10.10
C VAL A 94 -9.27 -3.97 -10.61
N ASP A 95 -9.92 -3.97 -11.78
CA ASP A 95 -10.57 -5.17 -12.31
C ASP A 95 -10.46 -5.29 -13.82
N ARG A 96 -10.26 -6.53 -14.28
CA ARG A 96 -10.01 -6.88 -15.69
C ARG A 96 -11.25 -6.74 -16.56
N SER A 97 -12.46 -6.92 -16.01
CA SER A 97 -13.72 -6.76 -16.75
C SER A 97 -14.12 -5.29 -16.92
N VAL A 98 -13.86 -4.47 -15.90
CA VAL A 98 -14.11 -3.02 -15.91
C VAL A 98 -13.08 -2.29 -16.76
N ILE A 99 -11.79 -2.49 -16.49
CA ILE A 99 -10.70 -1.72 -17.08
C ILE A 99 -9.48 -2.63 -17.30
N PRO A 100 -9.43 -3.34 -18.45
CA PRO A 100 -8.38 -4.30 -18.74
C PRO A 100 -6.97 -3.69 -18.63
N PRO A 101 -6.02 -4.37 -17.94
CA PRO A 101 -4.61 -3.99 -17.94
C PRO A 101 -3.96 -4.29 -19.30
N SER A 102 -2.71 -3.85 -19.50
CA SER A 102 -2.01 -3.97 -20.78
C SER A 102 -1.57 -5.38 -21.19
N SER A 103 -1.84 -6.40 -20.36
CA SER A 103 -1.58 -7.82 -20.61
C SER A 103 -2.44 -8.67 -19.68
N ASP A 104 -2.99 -9.78 -20.17
CA ASP A 104 -3.76 -10.74 -19.34
C ASP A 104 -2.93 -11.33 -18.18
N SER A 105 -1.61 -11.33 -18.30
CA SER A 105 -0.67 -11.78 -17.26
C SER A 105 -0.60 -10.87 -16.03
N ILE A 106 -1.15 -9.66 -16.10
CA ILE A 106 -1.17 -8.70 -14.98
C ILE A 106 -2.29 -9.08 -14.03
N LEU A 107 -1.96 -9.23 -12.74
CA LEU A 107 -2.92 -9.48 -11.67
C LEU A 107 -3.56 -8.17 -11.22
N THR A 108 -4.89 -8.06 -11.25
CA THR A 108 -5.63 -6.85 -10.81
C THR A 108 -5.89 -6.86 -9.30
N LEU A 109 -6.47 -5.78 -8.72
CA LEU A 109 -6.91 -5.77 -7.31
C LEU A 109 -7.75 -7.02 -6.96
N THR A 110 -8.71 -7.38 -7.82
CA THR A 110 -9.53 -8.60 -7.68
C THR A 110 -8.69 -9.89 -7.65
N ASP A 111 -7.66 -10.03 -8.49
CA ASP A 111 -6.78 -11.22 -8.47
C ASP A 111 -5.88 -11.27 -7.23
N GLN A 112 -5.41 -10.11 -6.78
CA GLN A 112 -4.51 -9.96 -5.63
C GLN A 112 -5.24 -10.24 -4.30
N ILE A 113 -6.48 -9.76 -4.18
CA ILE A 113 -7.39 -10.05 -3.06
C ILE A 113 -7.90 -11.50 -3.15
N GLY A 114 -8.21 -11.98 -4.35
CA GLY A 114 -8.47 -13.41 -4.61
C GLY A 114 -7.31 -14.33 -4.22
N SER A 115 -6.07 -13.84 -4.26
CA SER A 115 -4.88 -14.57 -3.78
C SER A 115 -4.82 -14.59 -2.25
N PHE A 116 -5.09 -13.46 -1.58
CA PHE A 116 -5.26 -13.39 -0.13
C PHE A 116 -6.35 -14.32 0.40
N THR A 117 -7.52 -14.34 -0.23
CA THR A 117 -8.66 -15.17 0.18
C THR A 117 -8.32 -16.67 0.09
N LYS A 118 -7.45 -17.06 -0.86
CA LYS A 118 -6.96 -18.43 -1.00
C LYS A 118 -5.87 -18.81 0.02
N SER A 119 -5.07 -17.84 0.51
CA SER A 119 -3.83 -18.14 1.26
C SER A 119 -3.71 -17.59 2.68
N LEU A 120 -4.47 -16.55 3.05
CA LEU A 120 -4.32 -15.82 4.31
C LEU A 120 -5.63 -15.56 5.05
N ALA A 121 -6.77 -15.48 4.36
CA ALA A 121 -8.09 -15.31 5.00
C ALA A 121 -8.44 -16.45 5.98
N LYS A 122 -7.85 -17.65 5.80
CA LYS A 122 -8.01 -18.80 6.71
C LYS A 122 -7.06 -18.79 7.91
N LYS A 123 -6.30 -17.72 8.15
CA LYS A 123 -5.38 -17.54 9.29
C LYS A 123 -4.44 -18.76 9.51
N PRO A 124 -3.66 -19.18 8.51
CA PRO A 124 -2.84 -20.40 8.59
C PRO A 124 -1.72 -20.26 9.64
N ASP A 125 -1.19 -21.37 10.15
CA ASP A 125 -0.20 -21.38 11.24
C ASP A 125 1.09 -20.57 10.98
N TYR A 126 1.45 -20.34 9.70
CA TYR A 126 2.60 -19.48 9.32
C TYR A 126 2.26 -17.97 9.31
N ALA A 127 0.97 -17.62 9.33
CA ALA A 127 0.46 -16.25 9.34
C ALA A 127 -0.82 -16.16 10.22
N PRO A 128 -0.72 -16.39 11.55
CA PRO A 128 -1.86 -16.26 12.45
C PRO A 128 -2.16 -14.77 12.72
N TRP A 129 -3.44 -14.38 12.65
CA TRP A 129 -3.86 -12.99 12.85
C TRP A 129 -5.30 -12.86 13.35
N GLU A 130 -5.58 -11.73 13.97
CA GLU A 130 -6.86 -11.31 14.55
C GLU A 130 -7.14 -9.83 14.24
N SER A 131 -8.37 -9.39 14.50
CA SER A 131 -8.85 -8.03 14.15
C SER A 131 -8.09 -6.88 14.83
N ASN A 132 -7.31 -7.16 15.88
CA ASN A 132 -6.49 -6.19 16.61
C ASN A 132 -4.99 -6.22 16.26
N ASN A 133 -4.52 -7.25 15.56
CA ASN A 133 -3.19 -7.32 14.95
C ASN A 133 -3.32 -7.56 13.44
N THR A 134 -4.21 -6.77 12.82
CA THR A 134 -4.43 -6.70 11.38
C THR A 134 -4.88 -5.30 10.94
N LEU A 135 -4.58 -4.95 9.70
CA LEU A 135 -4.73 -3.67 9.04
C LEU A 135 -4.67 -3.94 7.51
N ALA A 136 -5.22 -3.07 6.66
CA ALA A 136 -5.24 -3.29 5.21
C ALA A 136 -4.87 -2.04 4.39
N GLY A 137 -3.74 -2.08 3.69
CA GLY A 137 -3.24 -1.03 2.79
C GLY A 137 -3.58 -1.30 1.32
N ILE A 138 -4.15 -0.32 0.64
CA ILE A 138 -4.42 -0.39 -0.80
C ILE A 138 -3.94 0.91 -1.47
N TRP A 139 -3.12 0.77 -2.52
CA TRP A 139 -2.73 1.89 -3.40
C TRP A 139 -2.76 1.41 -4.85
N ILE A 140 -3.87 1.72 -5.53
CA ILE A 140 -4.14 1.39 -6.93
C ILE A 140 -5.04 2.47 -7.55
N GLY A 141 -5.31 2.40 -8.85
CA GLY A 141 -6.12 3.39 -9.58
C GLY A 141 -5.31 4.26 -10.53
N ILE A 142 -3.97 4.27 -10.44
CA ILE A 142 -3.15 5.08 -11.36
C ILE A 142 -3.20 4.56 -12.80
N ASN A 143 -3.19 3.24 -12.97
CA ASN A 143 -3.31 2.60 -14.28
C ASN A 143 -4.72 2.74 -14.84
N ASP A 144 -5.74 2.58 -13.99
CA ASP A 144 -7.14 2.81 -14.30
C ASP A 144 -7.35 4.22 -14.87
N VAL A 145 -6.74 5.24 -14.25
CA VAL A 145 -6.77 6.63 -14.76
C VAL A 145 -5.91 6.81 -16.02
N ASP A 146 -4.68 6.29 -16.07
CA ASP A 146 -3.79 6.40 -17.26
C ASP A 146 -4.40 5.75 -18.53
N ILE A 147 -5.10 4.63 -18.37
CA ILE A 147 -5.74 3.86 -19.45
C ILE A 147 -7.12 4.45 -19.86
N SER A 148 -7.82 5.12 -18.93
CA SER A 148 -9.18 5.64 -19.17
C SER A 148 -9.28 7.13 -19.50
N TYR A 149 -8.34 7.99 -19.09
CA TYR A 149 -8.63 9.44 -19.00
C TYR A 149 -9.03 10.14 -20.31
N GLN A 150 -8.62 9.61 -21.47
CA GLN A 150 -8.94 10.12 -22.80
C GLN A 150 -10.18 9.45 -23.44
N ARG A 151 -10.80 8.48 -22.76
CA ARG A 151 -12.02 7.80 -23.23
C ARG A 151 -13.23 8.72 -23.04
N GLN A 152 -14.16 8.73 -24.00
CA GLN A 152 -15.37 9.56 -23.92
C GLN A 152 -16.19 9.31 -22.63
N ASN A 153 -16.22 8.05 -22.18
CA ASN A 153 -16.87 7.63 -20.95
C ASN A 153 -15.90 7.36 -19.78
N ALA A 154 -14.76 8.06 -19.71
CA ALA A 154 -13.77 7.90 -18.63
C ALA A 154 -14.38 7.93 -17.22
N SER A 155 -15.39 8.78 -16.99
CA SER A 155 -16.06 8.89 -15.68
C SER A 155 -16.91 7.66 -15.33
N GLU A 156 -17.39 6.89 -16.30
CA GLU A 156 -18.12 5.64 -16.06
C GLU A 156 -17.15 4.56 -15.60
N TYR A 157 -16.05 4.36 -16.33
CA TYR A 157 -14.96 3.46 -15.91
C TYR A 157 -14.41 3.81 -14.53
N ILE A 158 -14.23 5.09 -14.21
CA ILE A 158 -13.78 5.54 -12.87
C ILE A 158 -14.85 5.26 -11.80
N ASN A 159 -16.14 5.38 -12.14
CA ASN A 159 -17.21 5.07 -11.20
C ASN A 159 -17.21 3.59 -10.84
N GLU A 160 -17.24 2.73 -11.86
CA GLU A 160 -17.29 1.27 -11.76
C GLU A 160 -16.01 0.69 -11.14
N SER A 161 -14.84 1.21 -11.52
CA SER A 161 -13.55 0.84 -10.91
C SER A 161 -13.53 1.10 -9.40
N VAL A 162 -14.02 2.25 -8.94
CA VAL A 162 -14.08 2.54 -7.50
C VAL A 162 -15.27 1.85 -6.82
N ASP A 163 -16.24 1.33 -7.57
CA ASP A 163 -17.25 0.41 -7.02
C ASP A 163 -16.61 -0.95 -6.69
N VAL A 164 -15.97 -1.60 -7.66
CA VAL A 164 -15.29 -2.89 -7.46
C VAL A 164 -14.13 -2.78 -6.45
N TYR A 165 -13.42 -1.65 -6.40
CA TYR A 165 -12.42 -1.36 -5.35
C TYR A 165 -13.00 -1.56 -3.95
N PHE A 166 -14.22 -1.06 -3.72
CA PHE A 166 -14.86 -1.17 -2.41
C PHE A 166 -15.51 -2.52 -2.17
N GLU A 167 -15.98 -3.22 -3.21
CA GLU A 167 -16.36 -4.64 -3.10
C GLU A 167 -15.17 -5.50 -2.64
N GLN A 168 -13.96 -5.24 -3.13
CA GLN A 168 -12.75 -5.91 -2.64
C GLN A 168 -12.36 -5.48 -1.21
N LEU A 169 -12.78 -4.29 -0.76
CA LEU A 169 -12.63 -3.86 0.64
C LEU A 169 -13.59 -4.62 1.56
N GLU A 170 -14.83 -4.89 1.12
CA GLU A 170 -15.77 -5.76 1.84
C GLU A 170 -15.22 -7.20 1.95
N VAL A 171 -14.61 -7.76 0.90
CA VAL A 171 -13.98 -9.10 0.95
C VAL A 171 -12.89 -9.18 2.04
N LEU A 172 -12.13 -8.11 2.26
CA LEU A 172 -11.16 -8.04 3.38
C LEU A 172 -11.85 -7.88 4.74
N TYR A 173 -12.93 -7.10 4.82
CA TYR A 173 -13.72 -6.94 6.04
C TYR A 173 -14.40 -8.25 6.46
N ASP A 174 -15.03 -8.97 5.54
CA ASP A 174 -15.70 -10.25 5.81
C ASP A 174 -14.71 -11.36 6.18
N ALA A 175 -13.48 -11.30 5.68
CA ALA A 175 -12.39 -12.17 6.15
C ALA A 175 -11.97 -11.90 7.62
N GLY A 176 -12.36 -10.76 8.19
CA GLY A 176 -12.12 -10.39 9.59
C GLY A 176 -11.18 -9.19 9.80
N ILE A 177 -10.71 -8.53 8.73
CA ILE A 177 -9.86 -7.33 8.88
C ILE A 177 -10.70 -6.15 9.38
N ARG A 178 -10.15 -5.35 10.30
CA ARG A 178 -10.86 -4.19 10.89
C ARG A 178 -10.14 -2.86 10.79
N ASN A 179 -8.82 -2.84 10.56
CA ASN A 179 -8.12 -1.58 10.32
C ASN A 179 -7.80 -1.48 8.81
N PHE A 180 -7.88 -0.29 8.23
CA PHE A 180 -7.61 -0.06 6.81
C PHE A 180 -6.88 1.27 6.59
N PHE A 181 -6.12 1.40 5.50
CA PHE A 181 -5.72 2.69 4.96
C PHE A 181 -5.64 2.65 3.44
N LEU A 182 -6.18 3.69 2.83
CA LEU A 182 -6.25 3.82 1.38
C LEU A 182 -5.36 4.99 0.95
N LEU A 183 -4.54 4.81 -0.07
CA LEU A 183 -3.78 5.90 -0.68
C LEU A 183 -4.52 6.39 -1.92
N GLN A 184 -4.72 7.70 -2.02
CA GLN A 184 -5.29 8.34 -3.20
C GLN A 184 -4.37 8.18 -4.43
N VAL A 185 -4.97 8.24 -5.63
CA VAL A 185 -4.23 8.26 -6.90
C VAL A 185 -3.29 9.48 -6.92
N PRO A 186 -1.99 9.29 -7.15
CA PRO A 186 -1.00 10.38 -7.14
C PRO A 186 -1.20 11.36 -8.30
N PRO A 187 -0.49 12.51 -8.31
CA PRO A 187 -0.56 13.48 -9.39
C PRO A 187 0.14 12.97 -10.66
N LEU A 188 -0.50 12.00 -11.32
CA LEU A 188 -0.11 11.40 -12.60
C LEU A 188 0.11 12.46 -13.69
N ASP A 189 -0.64 13.57 -13.64
CA ASP A 189 -0.52 14.73 -14.52
C ASP A 189 0.80 15.50 -14.40
N LYS A 190 1.62 15.16 -13.39
CA LYS A 190 2.97 15.70 -13.16
C LYS A 190 4.10 14.70 -13.41
N THR A 191 3.80 13.46 -13.78
CA THR A 191 4.82 12.50 -14.26
C THR A 191 5.45 12.99 -15.56
N PRO A 192 6.75 12.76 -15.82
CA PRO A 192 7.38 13.15 -17.08
C PRO A 192 6.65 12.65 -18.35
N LYS A 193 6.05 11.45 -18.30
CA LYS A 193 5.20 10.84 -19.34
C LYS A 193 4.00 11.70 -19.74
N ILE A 194 3.43 12.45 -18.79
CA ILE A 194 2.16 13.16 -18.95
C ILE A 194 2.33 14.68 -18.90
N ILE A 195 3.39 15.21 -18.26
CA ILE A 195 3.57 16.65 -18.06
C ILE A 195 3.69 17.43 -19.39
N ALA A 196 4.19 16.79 -20.45
CA ALA A 196 4.31 17.36 -21.79
C ALA A 196 3.08 17.15 -22.69
N LYS A 197 2.09 16.35 -22.26
CA LYS A 197 0.84 16.15 -23.03
C LYS A 197 -0.07 17.37 -22.95
N SER A 198 -0.77 17.65 -24.05
CA SER A 198 -1.79 18.72 -24.14
C SER A 198 -3.02 18.40 -23.30
N GLU A 199 -3.52 17.16 -23.38
CA GLU A 199 -4.58 16.64 -22.51
C GLU A 199 -3.99 15.95 -21.27
N LYS A 200 -4.52 16.29 -20.09
CA LYS A 200 -4.01 15.81 -18.80
C LYS A 200 -5.11 15.19 -17.93
N PRO A 201 -4.80 14.10 -17.19
CA PRO A 201 -5.76 13.38 -16.35
C PRO A 201 -6.17 14.15 -15.08
N THR A 202 -5.74 15.40 -14.85
CA THR A 202 -5.98 16.17 -13.61
C THR A 202 -7.43 16.14 -13.13
N LYS A 203 -8.42 16.26 -14.03
CA LYS A 203 -9.85 16.12 -13.70
C LYS A 203 -10.20 14.70 -13.25
N LYS A 204 -9.68 13.68 -13.94
CA LYS A 204 -9.94 12.25 -13.69
C LYS A 204 -9.28 11.75 -12.41
N ILE A 205 -8.09 12.23 -12.07
CA ILE A 205 -7.46 12.04 -10.75
C ILE A 205 -8.37 12.62 -9.65
N SER A 206 -8.89 13.84 -9.85
CA SER A 206 -9.81 14.48 -8.90
C SER A 206 -11.15 13.74 -8.76
N GLU A 207 -11.73 13.27 -9.86
CA GLU A 207 -12.94 12.44 -9.86
C GLU A 207 -12.73 11.12 -9.11
N TYR A 208 -11.65 10.39 -9.39
CA TYR A 208 -11.30 9.12 -8.73
C TYR A 208 -11.06 9.32 -7.22
N ASN A 209 -10.22 10.29 -6.84
CA ASN A 209 -9.89 10.57 -5.44
C ASN A 209 -11.09 11.09 -4.64
N LYS A 210 -11.99 11.86 -5.28
CA LYS A 210 -13.29 12.22 -4.71
C LYS A 210 -14.13 10.96 -4.46
N ARG A 211 -14.26 10.05 -5.43
CA ARG A 211 -15.08 8.83 -5.29
C ARG A 211 -14.56 7.89 -4.20
N ILE A 212 -13.23 7.69 -4.07
CA ILE A 212 -12.65 6.98 -2.91
C ILE A 212 -13.11 7.65 -1.60
N SER A 213 -13.02 8.99 -1.53
CA SER A 213 -13.37 9.77 -0.34
C SER A 213 -14.86 9.71 0.03
N GLU A 214 -15.74 9.46 -0.94
CA GLU A 214 -17.19 9.32 -0.75
C GLU A 214 -17.57 7.87 -0.40
N LYS A 215 -16.97 6.89 -1.08
CA LYS A 215 -17.13 5.45 -0.76
C LYS A 215 -16.58 5.09 0.61
N LEU A 216 -15.43 5.64 1.03
CA LEU A 216 -14.88 5.40 2.36
C LEU A 216 -15.78 5.95 3.49
N LYS A 217 -16.50 7.05 3.25
CA LYS A 217 -17.52 7.55 4.18
C LYS A 217 -18.72 6.61 4.27
N SER A 218 -19.09 5.96 3.16
CA SER A 218 -20.14 4.94 3.13
C SER A 218 -19.71 3.66 3.87
N PHE A 219 -18.49 3.17 3.63
CA PHE A 219 -17.88 2.06 4.37
C PHE A 219 -17.86 2.34 5.88
N ASN A 220 -17.31 3.48 6.32
CA ASN A 220 -17.34 3.91 7.73
C ASN A 220 -18.76 4.19 8.26
N SER A 221 -19.76 4.29 7.38
CA SER A 221 -21.17 4.41 7.77
C SER A 221 -21.81 3.07 8.07
N ALA A 222 -21.45 2.00 7.36
CA ALA A 222 -21.90 0.63 7.60
C ALA A 222 -21.05 -0.11 8.67
N HIS A 223 -19.73 -0.03 8.58
CA HIS A 223 -18.78 -0.84 9.35
C HIS A 223 -18.24 -0.06 10.57
N LYS A 224 -19.04 0.00 11.64
CA LYS A 224 -18.74 0.82 12.84
C LYS A 224 -17.59 0.33 13.71
N ASP A 225 -17.19 -0.93 13.53
CA ASP A 225 -16.02 -1.54 14.15
C ASP A 225 -14.76 -1.45 13.28
N ALA A 226 -14.88 -0.95 12.03
CA ALA A 226 -13.74 -0.67 11.19
C ALA A 226 -13.09 0.69 11.54
N ARG A 227 -11.76 0.75 11.48
CA ARG A 227 -10.98 2.00 11.53
C ARG A 227 -10.28 2.22 10.20
N THR A 228 -10.36 3.43 9.65
CA THR A 228 -9.78 3.71 8.33
C THR A 228 -8.99 5.00 8.29
N ALA A 229 -7.88 5.01 7.56
CA ALA A 229 -7.20 6.24 7.12
C ALA A 229 -7.31 6.43 5.60
N LEU A 230 -7.29 7.69 5.15
CA LEU A 230 -7.20 8.07 3.74
C LEU A 230 -6.03 9.03 3.58
N ILE A 231 -5.08 8.70 2.71
CA ILE A 231 -3.84 9.45 2.53
C ILE A 231 -3.89 10.18 1.19
N ASP A 232 -3.83 11.52 1.22
CA ASP A 232 -3.59 12.35 0.05
C ASP A 232 -2.11 12.20 -0.37
N THR A 233 -1.89 11.53 -1.50
CA THR A 233 -0.55 11.32 -2.07
C THR A 233 -0.08 12.50 -2.92
N SER A 234 -0.92 13.51 -3.16
CA SER A 234 -0.52 14.72 -3.88
C SER A 234 0.41 15.61 -3.03
N ALA A 235 0.16 15.74 -1.72
CA ALA A 235 1.00 16.51 -0.81
C ALA A 235 2.50 16.08 -0.82
N PRO A 236 2.87 14.79 -0.62
CA PRO A 236 4.27 14.37 -0.64
C PRO A 236 4.93 14.52 -2.02
N PHE A 237 4.21 14.25 -3.11
CA PHE A 237 4.71 14.49 -4.48
C PHE A 237 4.96 15.99 -4.71
N ASN A 238 3.99 16.84 -4.39
CA ASN A 238 4.09 18.29 -4.55
C ASN A 238 5.24 18.89 -3.73
N SER A 239 5.47 18.39 -2.51
CA SER A 239 6.61 18.80 -1.66
C SER A 239 7.96 18.61 -2.36
N ALA A 240 8.14 17.47 -3.04
CA ALA A 240 9.35 17.18 -3.80
C ALA A 240 9.42 17.95 -5.13
N ILE A 241 8.36 17.90 -5.94
CA ILE A 241 8.25 18.55 -7.26
C ILE A 241 8.48 20.06 -7.17
N ASN A 242 8.01 20.72 -6.11
CA ASN A 242 8.22 22.15 -5.90
C ASN A 242 9.63 22.49 -5.37
N ASN A 243 10.40 21.51 -4.89
CA ASN A 243 11.70 21.72 -4.21
C ASN A 243 12.76 20.67 -4.60
N PRO A 244 12.98 20.34 -5.89
CA PRO A 244 13.75 19.15 -6.29
C PRO A 244 15.16 19.07 -5.68
N LYS A 245 15.85 20.22 -5.59
CA LYS A 245 17.20 20.34 -5.01
C LYS A 245 17.28 19.98 -3.51
N LYS A 246 16.18 20.08 -2.76
CA LYS A 246 16.08 19.62 -1.36
C LYS A 246 16.12 18.08 -1.25
N TYR A 247 15.83 17.40 -2.35
CA TYR A 247 15.73 15.94 -2.48
C TYR A 247 16.79 15.38 -3.45
N ASN A 248 17.92 16.08 -3.58
CA ASN A 248 19.08 15.75 -4.42
C ASN A 248 18.81 15.65 -5.94
N ALA A 249 17.66 16.12 -6.43
CA ALA A 249 17.34 16.15 -7.86
C ALA A 249 17.71 17.49 -8.52
N THR A 250 18.07 17.47 -9.80
CA THR A 250 18.40 18.67 -10.58
C THR A 250 17.21 19.60 -10.76
N ASP A 251 16.06 19.02 -11.08
CA ASP A 251 14.81 19.68 -11.43
C ASP A 251 13.61 18.75 -11.15
N ALA A 252 12.39 19.25 -11.43
CA ALA A 252 11.14 18.57 -11.11
C ALA A 252 10.79 17.38 -12.04
N THR A 253 11.52 17.20 -13.14
CA THR A 253 11.20 16.30 -14.26
C THR A 253 12.31 15.30 -14.60
N CYS A 254 13.51 15.47 -14.04
CA CYS A 254 14.63 14.59 -14.33
C CYS A 254 14.37 13.14 -13.91
N GLN A 255 14.96 12.22 -14.66
CA GLN A 255 14.78 10.77 -14.53
C GLN A 255 16.15 10.12 -14.35
N ASN A 256 16.30 9.21 -13.39
CA ASN A 256 17.47 8.34 -13.31
C ASN A 256 17.10 7.01 -12.65
N THR A 257 17.46 5.90 -13.30
CA THR A 257 17.28 4.54 -12.79
C THR A 257 18.18 4.20 -11.59
N ASP A 258 19.04 5.12 -11.14
CA ASP A 258 19.71 5.03 -9.83
C ASP A 258 18.76 5.23 -8.63
N GLY A 259 17.55 5.77 -8.88
CA GLY A 259 16.51 6.03 -7.87
C GLY A 259 16.86 7.11 -6.85
N LYS A 260 17.94 7.87 -7.04
CA LYS A 260 18.59 8.69 -5.98
C LYS A 260 18.99 10.09 -6.42
N SER A 261 19.42 10.29 -7.65
CA SER A 261 19.85 11.61 -8.16
C SER A 261 18.75 12.37 -8.92
N CYS A 262 17.55 11.79 -9.01
CA CYS A 262 16.39 12.39 -9.65
C CYS A 262 15.09 12.08 -8.89
N LEU A 263 14.06 12.92 -9.05
CA LEU A 263 12.74 12.71 -8.45
C LEU A 263 12.00 11.50 -9.03
N TRP A 264 12.32 11.14 -10.27
CA TRP A 264 11.69 10.06 -11.01
C TRP A 264 12.71 8.98 -11.37
N TYR A 265 12.29 7.72 -11.29
CA TYR A 265 13.10 6.55 -11.66
C TYR A 265 13.07 6.33 -13.18
N ASN A 266 11.91 6.56 -13.79
CA ASN A 266 11.68 6.63 -15.24
C ASN A 266 10.56 7.65 -15.51
N ASP A 267 9.95 7.65 -16.70
CA ASP A 267 8.97 8.67 -17.09
C ASP A 267 7.65 8.63 -16.30
N PHE A 268 7.38 7.54 -15.59
CA PHE A 268 6.15 7.33 -14.82
C PHE A 268 6.41 7.21 -13.32
N HIS A 269 7.41 6.42 -12.91
CA HIS A 269 7.56 5.96 -11.52
C HIS A 269 8.43 6.91 -10.68
N PRO A 270 8.04 7.23 -9.43
CA PRO A 270 8.83 8.06 -8.53
C PRO A 270 10.06 7.35 -7.94
N SER A 271 11.12 8.11 -7.69
CA SER A 271 12.33 7.65 -6.99
C SER A 271 12.14 7.51 -5.48
N VAL A 272 13.14 6.93 -4.79
CA VAL A 272 13.08 6.65 -3.35
C VAL A 272 12.74 7.87 -2.48
N ALA A 273 13.10 9.08 -2.93
CA ALA A 273 12.85 10.33 -2.20
C ALA A 273 11.36 10.67 -2.07
N ILE A 274 10.58 10.53 -3.14
CA ILE A 274 9.12 10.73 -3.10
C ILE A 274 8.45 9.59 -2.33
N HIS A 275 8.89 8.35 -2.54
CA HIS A 275 8.41 7.21 -1.76
C HIS A 275 8.64 7.38 -0.25
N LYS A 276 9.74 8.01 0.17
CA LYS A 276 10.01 8.30 1.58
C LYS A 276 9.03 9.33 2.17
N LEU A 277 8.64 10.34 1.38
CA LEU A 277 7.62 11.31 1.79
C LEU A 277 6.23 10.65 1.91
N VAL A 278 5.85 9.81 0.95
CA VAL A 278 4.60 9.02 1.04
C VAL A 278 4.61 8.11 2.28
N ALA A 279 5.72 7.43 2.55
CA ALA A 279 5.89 6.59 3.74
C ALA A 279 5.77 7.38 5.06
N TYR A 280 6.31 8.60 5.10
CA TYR A 280 6.15 9.50 6.24
C TYR A 280 4.68 9.87 6.47
N ASP A 281 3.98 10.33 5.44
CA ASP A 281 2.58 10.75 5.57
C ASP A 281 1.65 9.57 5.92
N VAL A 282 1.92 8.37 5.40
CA VAL A 282 1.27 7.12 5.85
C VAL A 282 1.56 6.84 7.33
N SER A 283 2.83 6.93 7.77
CA SER A 283 3.17 6.68 9.18
C SER A 283 2.49 7.66 10.16
N VAL A 284 2.33 8.92 9.74
CA VAL A 284 1.59 9.95 10.47
C VAL A 284 0.09 9.67 10.49
N ALA A 285 -0.49 9.19 9.38
CA ALA A 285 -1.90 8.82 9.31
C ALA A 285 -2.22 7.60 10.20
N LEU A 286 -1.41 6.54 10.12
CA LEU A 286 -1.53 5.34 10.97
C LEU A 286 -1.35 5.66 12.46
N GLY A 287 -0.39 6.54 12.80
CA GLY A 287 -0.19 7.04 14.17
C GLY A 287 -1.38 7.83 14.70
N LYS A 288 -1.96 8.73 13.89
CA LYS A 288 -3.16 9.52 14.26
C LYS A 288 -4.41 8.66 14.42
N GLY A 289 -4.57 7.62 13.60
CA GLY A 289 -5.70 6.69 13.66
C GLY A 289 -5.60 5.63 14.76
N ASN A 290 -4.45 5.53 15.45
CA ASN A 290 -4.10 4.44 16.35
C ASN A 290 -4.27 3.06 15.68
N LEU A 291 -3.57 2.90 14.54
CA LEU A 291 -3.62 1.75 13.63
C LEU A 291 -2.30 0.92 13.63
N TRP A 292 -1.44 1.11 14.64
CA TRP A 292 -0.16 0.42 14.83
C TRP A 292 -0.21 -0.56 16.00
#